data_AF-A0AA85JWV5-F1
#
_entry.id   AF-A0AA85JWV5-F1
#
_cell.length_a   1.000
_cell.length_b   1.000
_cell.length_c   1.000
_cell.angle_alpha   90.00
_cell.angle_beta   90.00
_cell.angle_gamma   90.00
#
_symmetry.space_group_name_H-M   'P 1'
#
loop_
_entity.id
_entity.type
_entity.pdbx_description
1 polymer ?
#
loop_
_entity_poly.entity_id
_entity_poly.type
_entity_poly.pdbx_seq_one_letter_code
_entity_poly.pdbx_strand_id
1 'polypeptide(L)'
;MIAHWMPCKIEAKGVKVDTDLITMGSLSSECNTMNKNSILTSNFRGRPLRGVQLDFPDGYSPVTVHHSGVASDELEPIKFGTKLDQVILWNLSAPPSFSDPIPLSLTWLHLANVLHSQS
;
A
#
# COMPACT_ATOMS: atom_id res chain seq x y z
N MET A 1 4.02 -10.76 -4.64
CA MET A 1 3.00 -10.61 -3.59
C MET A 1 2.37 -9.22 -3.67
N ILE A 2 1.04 -9.14 -3.61
CA ILE A 2 0.28 -7.87 -3.66
C ILE A 2 -0.17 -7.52 -2.24
N ALA A 3 0.00 -6.25 -1.83
CA ALA A 3 -0.54 -5.73 -0.58
C ALA A 3 -1.72 -4.80 -0.86
N HIS A 4 -2.73 -4.85 0.01
CA HIS A 4 -3.90 -3.96 -0.07
C HIS A 4 -3.99 -3.09 1.19
N TRP A 5 -3.98 -1.78 1.00
CA TRP A 5 -4.20 -0.80 2.06
C TRP A 5 -5.69 -0.49 2.15
N MET A 6 -6.34 -0.95 3.22
CA MET A 6 -7.80 -0.82 3.40
C MET A 6 -8.19 0.50 4.09
N PRO A 7 -9.33 1.11 3.75
CA PRO A 7 -9.84 2.32 4.40
C PRO A 7 -10.56 2.01 5.73
N CYS A 8 -10.18 0.91 6.39
CA CYS A 8 -10.80 0.48 7.64
C CYS A 8 -9.81 -0.33 8.47
N LYS A 9 -10.01 -0.30 9.79
CA LYS A 9 -9.27 -1.15 10.73
C LYS A 9 -9.87 -2.57 10.76
N ILE A 10 -9.01 -3.57 10.63
CA ILE A 10 -9.36 -4.99 10.79
C ILE A 10 -8.71 -5.47 12.09
N GLU A 11 -9.52 -5.90 13.06
CA GLU A 11 -9.01 -6.33 14.38
C GLU A 11 -8.36 -7.74 14.35
N ALA A 12 -8.75 -8.58 13.38
CA ALA A 12 -8.17 -9.90 13.20
C ALA A 12 -6.70 -9.81 12.74
N LYS A 13 -5.81 -10.59 13.37
CA LYS A 13 -4.37 -10.63 13.06
C LYS A 13 -3.95 -12.04 12.69
N GLY A 14 -3.05 -12.18 11.71
CA GLY A 14 -2.42 -13.45 11.34
C GLY A 14 -3.33 -14.48 10.66
N VAL A 15 -4.58 -14.13 10.38
CA VAL A 15 -5.53 -15.02 9.68
C VAL A 15 -5.22 -14.98 8.18
N LYS A 16 -5.07 -16.16 7.57
CA LYS A 16 -5.01 -16.29 6.12
C LYS A 16 -6.43 -16.18 5.57
N VAL A 17 -6.65 -15.19 4.72
CA VAL A 17 -7.92 -14.94 4.05
C VAL A 17 -7.67 -15.00 2.56
N ASP A 18 -8.61 -15.60 1.84
CA ASP A 18 -8.62 -15.56 0.39
C ASP A 18 -8.92 -14.13 -0.07
N THR A 19 -7.94 -13.50 -0.70
CA THR A 19 -8.04 -12.13 -1.21
C THR A 19 -8.64 -12.07 -2.61
N ASP A 20 -8.88 -13.22 -3.25
CA ASP A 20 -9.35 -13.28 -4.65
C ASP A 20 -10.71 -12.61 -4.83
N LEU A 21 -11.52 -12.59 -3.77
CA LEU A 21 -12.81 -11.87 -3.72
C LEU A 21 -12.66 -10.34 -3.78
N ILE A 22 -11.52 -9.81 -3.33
CA ILE A 22 -11.23 -8.37 -3.30
C ILE A 22 -10.66 -7.94 -4.65
N THR A 23 -9.85 -8.79 -5.29
CA THR A 23 -9.27 -8.57 -6.62
C THR A 23 -10.24 -8.79 -7.78
N MET A 24 -11.40 -9.44 -7.55
CA MET A 24 -12.42 -9.72 -8.57
C MET A 24 -13.22 -8.48 -9.04
N GLY A 25 -12.80 -7.28 -8.67
CA GLY A 25 -13.50 -6.08 -9.08
C GLY A 25 -13.07 -5.61 -10.46
N SER A 26 -14.07 -5.47 -11.32
CA SER A 26 -13.95 -5.04 -12.71
C SER A 26 -12.98 -3.86 -12.86
N LEU A 27 -12.01 -4.02 -13.76
CA LEU A 27 -11.23 -2.91 -14.32
C LEU A 27 -12.21 -2.01 -15.09
N SER A 28 -12.83 -1.05 -14.42
CA SER A 28 -13.47 0.05 -15.13
C SER A 28 -12.33 0.87 -15.73
N SER A 29 -12.30 1.01 -17.07
CA SER A 29 -11.41 1.95 -17.78
C SER A 29 -11.84 3.40 -17.53
N GLU A 30 -12.04 3.77 -16.28
CA GLU A 30 -12.07 5.15 -15.83
C GLU A 30 -10.60 5.50 -15.54
N CYS A 31 -9.96 6.12 -16.54
CA CYS A 31 -8.62 6.65 -16.41
C CYS A 31 -8.72 7.98 -15.67
N ASN A 32 -8.12 8.07 -14.48
CA ASN A 32 -8.02 9.36 -13.81
C ASN A 32 -6.91 10.13 -14.52
N THR A 33 -7.20 11.33 -15.05
CA THR A 33 -6.30 12.16 -15.88
C THR A 33 -4.93 12.46 -15.22
N MET A 34 -4.80 12.18 -13.92
CA MET A 34 -3.62 12.43 -13.08
C MET A 34 -2.75 11.20 -12.80
N ASN A 35 -3.25 9.97 -12.95
CA ASN A 35 -2.48 8.73 -12.75
C ASN A 35 -2.68 7.84 -13.98
N LYS A 36 -1.59 7.38 -14.62
CA LYS A 36 -1.67 6.41 -15.74
C LYS A 36 -2.28 5.05 -15.32
N ASN A 37 -2.58 4.87 -14.04
CA ASN A 37 -3.12 3.64 -13.47
C ASN A 37 -4.66 3.66 -13.50
N SER A 38 -5.24 2.58 -14.01
CA SER A 38 -6.69 2.36 -14.04
C SER A 38 -7.30 2.34 -12.63
N ILE A 39 -8.48 2.93 -12.46
CA ILE A 39 -9.23 2.83 -11.21
C ILE A 39 -9.72 1.39 -11.04
N LEU A 40 -9.30 0.77 -9.94
CA LEU A 40 -9.79 -0.52 -9.48
C LEU A 40 -11.10 -0.33 -8.73
N THR A 41 -12.02 -1.26 -8.90
CA THR A 41 -13.27 -1.32 -8.13
C THR A 41 -13.26 -2.55 -7.25
N SER A 42 -13.96 -2.56 -6.13
CA SER A 42 -14.18 -3.76 -5.32
C SER A 42 -15.33 -3.54 -4.33
N ASN A 43 -15.68 -4.55 -3.56
CA ASN A 43 -16.59 -4.43 -2.43
C ASN A 43 -16.01 -5.13 -1.21
N PHE A 44 -16.06 -4.47 -0.04
CA PHE A 44 -15.66 -5.07 1.21
C PHE A 44 -16.77 -4.90 2.25
N ARG A 45 -17.29 -6.02 2.76
CA ARG A 45 -18.43 -6.06 3.70
C ARG A 45 -19.65 -5.26 3.19
N GLY A 46 -19.94 -5.40 1.90
CA GLY A 46 -21.05 -4.70 1.24
C GLY A 46 -20.83 -3.20 1.01
N ARG A 47 -19.61 -2.69 1.23
CA ARG A 47 -19.25 -1.29 0.96
C ARG A 47 -18.40 -1.18 -0.31
N PRO A 48 -18.73 -0.25 -1.22
CA PRO A 48 -17.97 -0.08 -2.46
C PRO A 48 -16.60 0.52 -2.18
N LEU A 49 -15.58 -0.09 -2.77
CA LEU A 49 -14.20 0.38 -2.74
C LEU A 49 -13.78 0.87 -4.12
N ARG A 50 -13.01 1.95 -4.13
CA ARG A 50 -12.28 2.43 -5.31
C ARG A 50 -10.80 2.45 -4.95
N GLY A 51 -9.97 1.91 -5.83
CA GLY A 51 -8.56 1.74 -5.55
C GLY A 51 -7.67 2.12 -6.70
N VAL A 52 -6.41 2.40 -6.38
CA VAL A 52 -5.36 2.66 -7.36
C VAL A 52 -4.10 1.92 -6.90
N GLN A 53 -3.33 1.44 -7.87
CA GLN A 53 -1.97 0.98 -7.59
C GLN A 53 -1.11 2.20 -7.24
N LEU A 54 -0.41 2.12 -6.10
CA LEU A 54 0.57 3.11 -5.69
C LEU A 54 1.85 2.98 -6.51
N ASP A 55 2.36 4.12 -6.94
CA ASP A 55 3.68 4.22 -7.55
C ASP A 55 4.69 4.63 -6.47
N PHE A 56 5.85 3.97 -6.47
CA PHE A 56 6.94 4.25 -5.54
C PHE A 56 8.02 5.05 -6.26
N PRO A 57 8.66 6.05 -5.59
CA PRO A 57 9.76 6.79 -6.19
C PRO A 57 10.93 5.88 -6.59
N ASP A 58 11.69 6.30 -7.61
CA ASP A 58 12.83 5.55 -8.12
C ASP A 58 13.83 5.20 -7.01
N GLY A 59 14.34 3.95 -7.05
CA GLY A 59 15.25 3.42 -6.04
C GLY A 59 14.58 2.90 -4.78
N TYR A 60 13.28 3.13 -4.58
CA TYR A 60 12.52 2.57 -3.47
C TYR A 60 11.73 1.33 -3.89
N SER A 61 11.58 0.40 -2.96
CA SER A 61 10.77 -0.81 -3.16
C SER A 61 9.99 -1.13 -1.89
N PRO A 62 8.68 -1.42 -2.00
CA PRO A 62 7.89 -1.82 -0.85
C PRO A 62 8.30 -3.23 -0.39
N VAL A 63 8.49 -3.40 0.92
CA VAL A 63 8.87 -4.67 1.54
C VAL A 63 8.06 -4.90 2.80
N THR A 64 7.79 -6.15 3.14
CA THR A 64 7.32 -6.52 4.48
C THR A 64 8.52 -6.79 5.39
N VAL A 65 8.42 -6.43 6.66
CA VAL A 65 9.41 -6.74 7.69
C VAL A 65 8.72 -7.46 8.84
N HIS A 66 9.38 -8.46 9.39
CA HIS A 66 8.88 -9.24 10.51
C HIS A 66 9.82 -9.12 11.69
N HIS A 67 9.23 -9.07 12.88
CA HIS A 67 9.99 -9.14 14.10
C HIS A 67 10.50 -10.55 14.34
N SER A 68 11.75 -10.70 14.80
CA SER A 68 12.35 -12.03 15.02
C SER A 68 11.72 -12.80 16.18
N GLY A 69 11.03 -12.13 17.11
CA GLY A 69 10.32 -12.76 18.23
C GLY A 69 11.22 -13.43 19.27
N VAL A 70 12.54 -13.23 19.17
CA VAL A 70 13.51 -13.71 20.15
C VAL A 70 13.91 -12.50 21.00
N ALA A 71 13.34 -12.41 22.20
CA ALA A 71 13.74 -11.41 23.17
C ALA A 71 15.21 -11.67 23.56
N SER A 72 16.09 -10.77 23.15
CA SER A 72 17.49 -10.72 23.55
C SER A 72 17.76 -9.32 24.14
N ASP A 73 18.74 -9.21 25.04
CA ASP A 73 19.23 -7.92 25.56
C ASP A 73 19.90 -7.05 24.47
N GLU A 74 20.13 -7.61 23.28
CA GLU A 74 20.59 -6.89 22.10
C GLU A 74 19.42 -6.43 21.21
N LEU A 75 19.59 -5.32 20.49
CA LEU A 75 18.66 -4.79 19.49
C LEU A 75 18.09 -5.93 18.64
N GLU A 76 16.82 -6.25 18.85
CA GLU A 76 16.17 -7.39 18.22
C GLU A 76 16.33 -7.33 16.69
N PRO A 77 16.91 -8.36 16.04
CA PRO A 77 17.19 -8.29 14.62
C PRO A 77 15.89 -8.29 13.81
N ILE A 78 15.64 -7.20 13.07
CA ILE A 78 14.53 -7.12 12.11
C ILE A 78 14.79 -8.15 11.00
N LYS A 79 13.86 -9.07 10.79
CA LYS A 79 13.93 -10.00 9.66
C LYS A 79 13.24 -9.36 8.46
N PHE A 80 13.99 -9.16 7.39
CA PHE A 80 13.42 -8.81 6.10
C PHE A 80 12.44 -9.92 5.68
N GLY A 81 11.21 -9.50 5.42
CA GLY A 81 10.19 -10.36 4.87
C GLY A 81 10.31 -10.41 3.35
N THR A 82 9.19 -10.16 2.67
CA THR A 82 9.06 -10.33 1.22
C THR A 82 8.97 -8.98 0.53
N LYS A 83 9.60 -8.84 -0.63
CA LYS A 83 9.37 -7.70 -1.53
C LYS A 83 7.94 -7.76 -2.07
N LEU A 84 7.25 -6.63 -2.01
CA LEU A 84 5.91 -6.48 -2.57
C LEU A 84 6.03 -6.07 -4.04
N ASP A 85 5.24 -6.71 -4.91
CA ASP A 85 5.20 -6.36 -6.33
C ASP A 85 4.34 -5.12 -6.55
N GLN A 86 3.25 -5.03 -5.78
CA GLN A 86 2.26 -3.96 -5.88
C GLN A 86 1.67 -3.65 -4.51
N VAL A 87 1.34 -2.38 -4.31
CA VAL A 87 0.54 -1.92 -3.18
C VAL A 87 -0.67 -1.19 -3.75
N ILE A 88 -1.87 -1.66 -3.41
CA ILE A 88 -3.12 -1.05 -3.85
C ILE A 88 -3.69 -0.25 -2.69
N LEU A 89 -3.88 1.05 -2.90
CA LEU A 89 -4.58 1.92 -1.96
C LEU A 89 -6.06 1.89 -2.26
N TRP A 90 -6.90 1.62 -1.25
CA TRP A 90 -8.35 1.63 -1.37
C TRP A 90 -8.96 2.76 -0.54
N ASN A 91 -9.91 3.47 -1.14
CA ASN A 91 -10.80 4.41 -0.48
C ASN A 91 -12.25 3.94 -0.57
N LEU A 92 -13.08 4.43 0.35
CA LEU A 92 -14.52 4.17 0.37
C LEU A 92 -15.20 5.04 -0.69
N SER A 93 -15.88 4.42 -1.66
CA SER A 93 -16.72 5.04 -2.70
C SER A 93 -16.04 5.98 -3.71
N ALA A 94 -14.97 6.69 -3.34
CA ALA A 94 -14.24 7.65 -4.19
C ALA A 94 -12.82 7.15 -4.50
N PRO A 95 -12.29 7.37 -5.72
CA PRO A 95 -10.92 7.00 -6.05
C PRO A 95 -9.88 7.73 -5.18
N PRO A 96 -8.79 7.07 -4.78
CA PRO A 96 -7.69 7.76 -4.11
C PRO A 96 -7.06 8.85 -4.97
N SER A 97 -6.59 9.88 -4.30
CA SER A 97 -6.01 11.09 -4.89
C SER A 97 -4.58 11.34 -4.42
N PHE A 98 -3.82 12.19 -5.13
CA PHE A 98 -2.47 12.56 -4.70
C PHE A 98 -2.44 13.33 -3.36
N SER A 99 -3.53 14.03 -3.04
CA SER A 99 -3.71 14.71 -1.76
C SER A 99 -4.03 13.79 -0.59
N ASP A 100 -4.27 12.49 -0.83
CA ASP A 100 -4.49 11.54 0.24
C ASP A 100 -3.22 11.37 1.08
N PRO A 101 -3.33 11.08 2.39
CA PRO A 101 -2.17 11.06 3.28
C PRO A 101 -1.05 10.09 2.84
N ILE A 102 -1.41 8.93 2.30
CA ILE A 102 -0.43 7.90 1.90
C ILE A 102 0.38 8.33 0.68
N PRO A 103 -0.21 8.68 -0.48
CA PRO A 103 0.54 9.23 -1.62
C PRO A 103 1.34 10.48 -1.24
N LEU A 104 0.75 11.39 -0.47
CA LEU A 104 1.44 12.60 -0.04
C LEU A 104 2.68 12.27 0.81
N SER A 105 2.59 11.29 1.72
CA SER A 105 3.75 10.86 2.52
C SER A 105 4.90 10.30 1.69
N LEU A 106 4.64 9.70 0.52
CA LEU A 106 5.71 9.18 -0.34
C LEU A 106 6.56 10.32 -0.93
N THR A 107 6.02 11.53 -1.05
CA THR A 107 6.77 12.71 -1.49
C THR A 107 7.87 13.11 -0.49
N TRP A 108 7.72 12.74 0.79
CA TRP A 108 8.74 12.95 1.80
C TRP A 108 10.07 12.27 1.44
N LEU A 109 10.03 11.12 0.76
CA LEU A 109 11.24 10.40 0.34
C LEU A 109 12.10 11.26 -0.59
N HIS A 110 11.46 11.94 -1.54
CA HIS A 110 12.16 12.85 -2.44
C HIS A 110 12.74 14.05 -1.68
N LEU A 111 11.95 14.67 -0.80
CA LEU A 111 12.38 15.83 -0.01
C LEU A 111 13.55 15.48 0.92
N ALA A 112 13.47 14.34 1.63
CA ALA A 112 14.53 13.86 2.50
C ALA A 112 15.83 13.60 1.74
N ASN A 113 15.74 13.02 0.52
CA ASN A 113 16.91 12.84 -0.33
C ASN A 113 17.57 14.19 -0.67
N VAL A 114 16.78 15.19 -1.06
CA VAL A 114 17.31 16.54 -1.35
C VAL A 114 17.99 17.14 -0.12
N LEU A 115 17.34 17.11 1.04
CA LEU A 115 17.88 17.70 2.27
C LEU A 115 19.18 17.04 2.73
N HIS A 116 19.30 15.72 2.61
CA HIS A 116 20.44 14.98 3.15
C HIS A 116 21.53 14.68 2.11
N SER A 117 21.28 14.91 0.82
CA SER A 117 22.26 14.64 -0.26
C SER A 117 23.52 15.52 -0.24
N GLN A 118 23.48 16.66 0.44
CA GLN A 118 24.61 17.61 0.52
C GLN A 118 25.38 17.54 1.85
N SER A 119 25.11 16.53 2.68
CA SER A 119 25.78 16.36 3.97
C SER A 119 26.90 15.33 3.93
#